data_AF-A0A0A5I783-F1
#
_entry.id   AF-A0A0A5I783-F1
#
_cell.length_a   1.000
_cell.length_b   1.000
_cell.length_c   1.000
_cell.angle_alpha   90.00
_cell.angle_beta   90.00
_cell.angle_gamma   90.00
#
_symmetry.space_group_name_H-M   'P 1'
#
loop_
_entity.id
_entity.type
_entity.pdbx_description
1 polymer ?
#
loop_
_entity_poly.entity_id
_entity_poly.type
_entity_poly.pdbx_seq_one_letter_code
_entity_poly.pdbx_strand_id
1 'polypeptide(L)'
;MKHKHGALFTHSMALLLKLSIVITAVFPLYAALTGASLINIFLITLLLTVVTYPLFDIFVLKRFGIVLATLLEAITSFLVLFAFGVTLYGFALDTVNMALGATFFIVVFEIYFHIYMENQVLHLGEHVYDRKRQLLVPKKLRMESSEELFPEEFKKRTREKKDQD
;
A
#
# COMPACT_ATOMS: atom_id res chain seq x y z
N MET A 1 12.28 -12.54 -22.93
CA MET A 1 13.18 -12.09 -21.83
C MET A 1 13.14 -10.60 -21.50
N LYS A 2 12.41 -9.75 -22.24
CA LYS A 2 12.34 -8.28 -22.02
C LYS A 2 11.49 -7.85 -20.80
N HIS A 3 10.57 -8.70 -20.32
CA HIS A 3 9.68 -8.37 -19.20
C HIS A 3 10.33 -8.40 -17.80
N LYS A 4 11.36 -9.23 -17.55
CA LYS A 4 11.96 -9.37 -16.20
C LYS A 4 12.81 -8.16 -15.78
N HIS A 5 13.50 -7.51 -16.74
CA HIS A 5 14.38 -6.37 -16.43
C HIS A 5 13.58 -5.12 -16.05
N GLY A 6 12.42 -4.90 -16.67
CA GLY A 6 11.54 -3.79 -16.32
C GLY A 6 10.96 -3.93 -14.90
N ALA A 7 10.55 -5.13 -14.51
CA ALA A 7 9.99 -5.39 -13.18
C ALA A 7 11.03 -5.21 -12.06
N LEU A 8 12.27 -5.69 -12.25
CA LEU A 8 13.33 -5.47 -11.24
C LEU A 8 13.62 -3.98 -11.04
N PHE A 9 13.65 -3.20 -12.12
CA PHE A 9 13.86 -1.76 -12.06
C PHE A 9 12.74 -1.03 -11.31
N THR A 10 11.48 -1.39 -11.53
CA THR A 10 10.34 -0.77 -10.83
C THR A 10 10.33 -1.12 -9.34
N HIS A 11 10.67 -2.35 -8.96
CA HIS A 11 10.79 -2.75 -7.55
C HIS A 11 11.95 -2.04 -6.84
N SER A 12 13.13 -1.91 -7.48
CA SER A 12 14.25 -1.16 -6.91
C SER A 12 13.93 0.32 -6.71
N MET A 13 13.26 0.95 -7.69
CA MET A 13 12.80 2.33 -7.58
C MET A 13 11.78 2.50 -6.44
N ALA A 14 10.84 1.57 -6.31
CA ALA A 14 9.85 1.58 -5.24
C ALA A 14 10.49 1.44 -3.85
N LEU A 15 11.51 0.58 -3.71
CA LEU A 15 12.24 0.43 -2.46
C LEU A 15 12.98 1.72 -2.07
N LEU A 16 13.62 2.38 -3.02
CA LEU A 16 14.29 3.67 -2.78
C LEU A 16 13.28 4.77 -2.38
N LEU A 17 12.11 4.80 -3.00
CA LEU A 17 11.04 5.73 -2.64
C LEU A 17 10.56 5.49 -1.22
N LYS A 18 10.28 4.24 -0.85
CA LYS A 18 9.86 3.85 0.51
C LYS A 18 10.92 4.23 1.54
N LEU A 19 12.18 3.90 1.27
CA LEU A 19 13.29 4.26 2.15
C LEU A 19 13.37 5.77 2.36
N SER A 20 13.18 6.57 1.31
CA SER A 20 13.21 8.03 1.37
C SER A 20 12.07 8.58 2.23
N ILE A 21 10.85 8.02 2.09
CA ILE A 21 9.69 8.37 2.92
C ILE A 21 9.98 8.08 4.40
N VAL A 22 10.42 6.85 4.70
CA VAL A 22 10.67 6.40 6.08
C VAL A 22 11.80 7.22 6.72
N ILE A 23 12.88 7.51 6.00
CA ILE A 23 13.95 8.38 6.50
C ILE A 23 13.40 9.78 6.80
N THR A 24 12.64 10.38 5.89
CA THR A 24 12.08 11.72 6.07
C THR A 24 11.11 11.80 7.25
N ALA A 25 10.38 10.73 7.53
CA ALA A 25 9.46 10.66 8.67
C ALA A 25 10.18 10.44 10.01
N VAL A 26 11.18 9.55 10.05
CA VAL A 26 11.87 9.18 11.30
C VAL A 26 12.94 10.21 11.68
N PHE A 27 13.65 10.76 10.70
CA PHE A 27 14.82 11.59 10.94
C PHE A 27 14.52 12.84 11.78
N PRO A 28 13.53 13.69 11.48
CA PRO A 28 13.27 14.90 12.25
C PRO A 28 12.93 14.60 13.71
N LEU A 29 12.23 13.50 13.98
CA LEU A 29 11.78 13.15 15.33
C LEU A 29 12.92 12.56 16.16
N TYR A 30 13.67 11.60 15.62
CA TYR A 30 14.75 10.98 16.39
C TYR A 30 16.00 11.88 16.44
N ALA A 31 16.36 12.58 15.37
CA ALA A 31 17.53 13.47 15.37
C ALA A 31 17.30 14.70 16.26
N ALA A 32 16.17 15.39 16.12
CA ALA A 32 15.95 16.65 16.83
C ALA A 32 15.58 16.46 18.31
N LEU A 33 14.85 15.38 18.65
CA LEU A 33 14.32 15.22 20.02
C LEU A 33 15.21 14.37 20.93
N THR A 34 16.07 13.51 20.38
CA THR A 34 16.90 12.59 21.19
C THR A 34 18.40 12.69 20.93
N GLY A 35 18.81 13.47 19.92
CA GLY A 35 20.21 13.51 19.48
C GLY A 35 20.72 12.17 18.96
N ALA A 36 19.82 11.33 18.42
CA ALA A 36 20.19 10.05 17.82
C ALA A 36 21.26 10.23 16.74
N SER A 37 22.26 9.34 16.72
CA SER A 37 23.27 9.36 15.66
C SER A 37 22.62 9.09 14.30
N LEU A 38 23.11 9.77 13.26
CA LEU A 38 22.68 9.55 11.87
C LEU A 38 22.76 8.08 11.46
N ILE A 39 23.79 7.37 11.93
CA ILE A 39 24.01 5.95 11.65
C ILE A 39 22.89 5.10 12.28
N ASN A 40 22.52 5.38 13.53
CA ASN A 40 21.45 4.65 14.22
C ASN A 40 20.10 4.85 13.52
N ILE A 41 19.80 6.10 13.11
CA ILE A 41 18.57 6.41 12.36
C ILE A 41 18.58 5.67 11.01
N PHE A 42 19.69 5.70 10.29
CA PHE A 42 19.79 5.01 9.00
C PHE A 42 19.63 3.49 9.13
N LEU A 43 20.20 2.88 10.18
CA LEU A 43 20.07 1.45 10.42
C LEU A 43 18.63 1.04 10.73
N ILE A 44 17.91 1.81 11.56
CA ILE A 44 16.53 1.48 11.89
C ILE A 44 15.59 1.69 10.70
N THR A 45 15.79 2.72 9.88
CA THR A 45 14.98 2.95 8.68
C THR A 45 15.25 1.89 7.62
N LEU A 46 16.50 1.44 7.49
CA LEU A 46 16.85 0.32 6.62
C LEU A 46 16.21 -0.98 7.10
N LEU A 47 16.32 -1.29 8.39
CA LEU A 47 15.69 -2.46 9.00
C LEU A 47 14.18 -2.45 8.77
N LEU A 48 13.54 -1.32 9.06
CA LEU A 48 12.10 -1.17 8.90
C LEU A 48 11.70 -1.40 7.43
N THR A 49 12.39 -0.76 6.48
CA THR A 49 12.12 -0.91 5.04
C THR A 49 12.29 -2.36 4.56
N VAL A 50 13.37 -3.04 4.99
CA VAL A 50 13.65 -4.43 4.60
C VAL A 50 12.58 -5.39 5.13
N VAL A 51 12.02 -5.13 6.31
CA VAL A 51 10.96 -5.95 6.91
C VAL A 51 9.60 -5.61 6.29
N THR A 52 9.26 -4.33 6.19
CA THR A 52 7.92 -3.89 5.79
C THR A 52 7.66 -4.06 4.31
N TYR A 53 8.67 -3.85 3.46
CA TYR A 53 8.50 -3.94 2.00
C TYR A 53 8.01 -5.31 1.50
N PRO A 54 8.69 -6.44 1.79
CA PRO A 54 8.23 -7.74 1.34
C PRO A 54 6.92 -8.18 2.02
N LEU A 55 6.75 -7.86 3.31
CA LEU A 55 5.59 -8.30 4.08
C LEU A 55 4.33 -7.53 3.71
N PHE A 56 4.36 -6.20 3.73
CA PHE A 56 3.15 -5.40 3.58
C PHE A 56 2.91 -5.04 2.11
N ASP A 57 3.90 -4.45 1.44
CA ASP A 57 3.69 -3.91 0.09
C ASP A 57 3.55 -5.00 -0.98
N ILE A 58 4.23 -6.14 -0.81
CA ILE A 58 4.14 -7.23 -1.78
C ILE A 58 3.09 -8.26 -1.35
N PHE A 59 3.10 -8.71 -0.10
CA PHE A 59 2.25 -9.83 0.31
C PHE A 59 0.87 -9.38 0.81
N VAL A 60 0.81 -8.49 1.81
CA VAL A 60 -0.48 -8.06 2.38
C VAL A 60 -1.29 -7.25 1.36
N LEU A 61 -0.67 -6.31 0.66
CA LEU A 61 -1.34 -5.46 -0.31
C LEU A 61 -2.06 -6.27 -1.40
N LYS A 62 -1.41 -7.35 -1.88
CA LYS A 62 -2.00 -8.24 -2.90
C LYS A 62 -3.23 -9.01 -2.43
N ARG A 63 -3.29 -9.34 -1.14
CA ARG A 63 -4.29 -10.26 -0.59
C ARG A 63 -5.43 -9.55 0.12
N PHE A 64 -5.14 -8.44 0.79
CA PHE A 64 -6.07 -7.78 1.70
C PHE A 64 -6.36 -6.31 1.31
N GLY A 65 -5.54 -5.73 0.43
CA GLY A 65 -5.71 -4.35 -0.07
C GLY A 65 -5.12 -3.28 0.86
N ILE A 66 -5.25 -2.02 0.43
CA ILE A 66 -4.57 -0.86 1.02
C ILE A 66 -4.85 -0.72 2.52
N VAL A 67 -6.11 -0.79 2.96
CA VAL A 67 -6.48 -0.52 4.37
C VAL A 67 -5.79 -1.47 5.34
N LEU A 68 -5.79 -2.77 5.05
CA LEU A 68 -5.16 -3.74 5.95
C LEU A 68 -3.63 -3.67 5.88
N ALA A 69 -3.06 -3.38 4.70
CA ALA A 69 -1.64 -3.13 4.54
C ALA A 69 -1.17 -1.97 5.43
N THR A 70 -1.85 -0.82 5.34
CA THR A 70 -1.54 0.36 6.15
C THR A 70 -1.68 0.08 7.64
N LEU A 71 -2.72 -0.63 8.08
CA LEU A 71 -2.92 -0.92 9.50
C LEU A 71 -1.82 -1.81 10.08
N LEU A 72 -1.45 -2.87 9.36
CA LEU A 72 -0.39 -3.78 9.80
C LEU A 72 0.99 -3.09 9.77
N GLU A 73 1.21 -2.24 8.78
CA GLU A 73 2.42 -1.43 8.69
C GLU A 73 2.50 -0.39 9.81
N ALA A 74 1.39 0.23 10.20
CA ALA A 74 1.32 1.16 11.33
C ALA A 74 1.73 0.48 12.64
N ILE A 75 1.13 -0.68 12.94
CA ILE A 75 1.43 -1.44 14.17
C ILE A 75 2.90 -1.88 14.16
N THR A 76 3.38 -2.41 13.03
CA THR A 76 4.76 -2.89 12.92
C THR A 76 5.78 -1.75 13.05
N SER A 77 5.53 -0.63 12.39
CA SER A 77 6.39 0.56 12.48
C SER A 77 6.44 1.10 13.90
N PHE A 78 5.29 1.18 14.58
CA PHE A 78 5.25 1.60 15.99
C PHE A 78 6.05 0.66 16.88
N LEU A 79 5.84 -0.65 16.79
CA LEU A 79 6.53 -1.61 17.64
C LEU A 79 8.05 -1.59 17.42
N VAL A 80 8.50 -1.50 16.17
CA VAL A 80 9.92 -1.44 15.82
C VAL A 80 10.55 -0.15 16.33
N LEU A 81 9.93 1.01 16.06
CA LEU A 81 10.45 2.31 16.50
C LEU A 81 10.40 2.47 18.02
N PHE A 82 9.37 1.94 18.66
CA PHE A 82 9.25 1.93 20.11
C PHE A 82 10.34 1.05 20.75
N ALA A 83 10.51 -0.19 20.28
CA ALA A 83 11.56 -1.08 20.79
C ALA A 83 12.96 -0.48 20.59
N PHE A 84 13.19 0.16 19.44
CA PHE A 84 14.43 0.87 19.16
C PHE A 84 14.66 2.05 20.11
N GLY A 85 13.64 2.88 20.31
CA GLY A 85 13.68 3.99 21.25
C GLY A 85 13.94 3.54 22.69
N VAL A 86 13.29 2.46 23.14
CA VAL A 86 13.52 1.86 24.47
C VAL A 86 14.95 1.36 24.62
N THR A 87 15.52 0.79 23.56
CA THR A 87 16.90 0.29 23.56
C THR A 87 17.93 1.42 23.68
N LEU A 88 17.64 2.58 23.08
CA LEU A 88 18.57 3.72 23.08
C LEU A 88 18.40 4.65 24.28
N TYR A 89 17.17 4.90 24.72
CA TYR A 89 16.82 5.96 25.66
C TYR A 89 16.07 5.45 26.90
N GLY A 90 15.77 4.15 26.95
CA GLY A 90 14.98 3.56 28.03
C GLY A 90 13.47 3.75 27.86
N PHE A 91 12.74 3.16 28.80
CA PHE A 91 11.28 3.25 28.84
C PHE A 91 10.84 4.57 29.48
N ALA A 92 10.42 5.51 28.64
CA ALA A 92 9.90 6.83 29.04
C ALA A 92 8.70 7.21 28.18
N LEU A 93 7.86 8.14 28.68
CA LEU A 93 6.72 8.68 27.91
C LEU A 93 7.19 9.35 26.61
N ASP A 94 8.33 10.02 26.66
CA ASP A 94 8.96 10.66 25.50
C ASP A 94 9.27 9.65 24.39
N THR A 95 9.79 8.47 24.75
CA THR A 95 10.03 7.35 23.83
C THR A 95 8.75 6.91 23.12
N VAL A 96 7.64 6.81 23.86
CA VAL A 96 6.33 6.43 23.29
C VAL A 96 5.84 7.51 22.33
N ASN A 97 5.90 8.78 22.73
CA ASN A 97 5.42 9.90 21.93
C ASN A 97 6.21 10.04 20.62
N MET A 98 7.53 9.83 20.66
CA MET A 98 8.39 9.84 19.46
C MET A 98 8.04 8.71 18.50
N ALA A 99 7.90 7.49 19.00
CA ALA A 99 7.54 6.33 18.19
C ALA A 99 6.15 6.50 17.56
N LEU A 100 5.17 7.01 18.32
CA LEU A 100 3.84 7.33 17.81
C LEU A 100 3.88 8.42 16.74
N GLY A 101 4.59 9.51 17.00
CA GLY A 101 4.76 10.61 16.05
C GLY A 101 5.38 10.14 14.73
N ALA A 102 6.45 9.35 14.81
CA ALA A 102 7.15 8.86 13.62
C ALA A 102 6.27 7.88 12.84
N THR A 103 5.58 6.99 13.55
CA THR A 103 4.63 6.05 12.93
C THR A 103 3.51 6.80 12.23
N PHE A 104 2.97 7.86 12.85
CA PHE A 104 1.91 8.66 12.24
C PHE A 104 2.36 9.27 10.91
N PHE A 105 3.54 9.88 10.87
CA PHE A 105 4.09 10.42 9.62
C PHE A 105 4.34 9.34 8.57
N ILE A 106 4.91 8.19 8.96
CA ILE A 106 5.10 7.05 8.05
C ILE A 106 3.77 6.64 7.43
N VAL A 107 2.74 6.42 8.25
CA VAL A 107 1.42 5.96 7.81
C VAL A 107 0.77 6.92 6.81
N VAL A 108 0.87 8.23 7.04
CA VAL A 108 0.31 9.23 6.13
C VAL A 108 0.92 9.10 4.73
N PHE A 109 2.24 8.95 4.62
CA PHE A 109 2.91 8.80 3.34
C PHE A 109 2.77 7.37 2.75
N GLU A 110 2.71 6.34 3.59
CA GLU A 110 2.54 4.94 3.18
C GLU A 110 1.22 4.69 2.46
N ILE A 111 0.14 5.40 2.82
CA ILE A 111 -1.13 5.30 2.08
C ILE A 111 -0.92 5.64 0.60
N TYR A 112 -0.17 6.72 0.30
CA TYR A 112 0.15 7.09 -1.06
C TYR A 112 1.11 6.09 -1.72
N PHE A 113 2.05 5.54 -0.95
CA PHE A 113 2.97 4.52 -1.43
C PHE A 113 2.25 3.22 -1.83
N HIS A 114 1.31 2.72 -1.04
CA HIS A 114 0.50 1.55 -1.39
C HIS A 114 -0.35 1.78 -2.64
N ILE A 115 -0.93 2.98 -2.82
CA ILE A 115 -1.67 3.34 -4.04
C ILE A 115 -0.72 3.34 -5.26
N TYR A 116 0.49 3.86 -5.11
CA TYR A 116 1.52 3.80 -6.15
C TYR A 116 1.92 2.34 -6.46
N MET A 117 2.15 1.52 -5.43
CA MET A 117 2.49 0.11 -5.57
C MET A 117 1.39 -0.68 -6.28
N GLU A 118 0.12 -0.46 -5.91
CA GLU A 118 -1.03 -1.12 -6.51
C GLU A 118 -1.13 -0.82 -8.02
N ASN A 119 -0.96 0.44 -8.41
CA ASN A 119 -1.19 0.90 -9.78
C ASN A 119 0.03 0.70 -10.70
N GLN A 120 1.22 1.08 -10.23
CA GLN A 120 2.41 1.22 -11.07
C GLN A 120 3.37 0.03 -10.98
N VAL A 121 3.39 -0.68 -9.86
CA VAL A 121 4.37 -1.76 -9.62
C VAL A 121 3.73 -3.13 -9.76
N LEU A 122 2.56 -3.31 -9.16
CA LEU A 122 1.90 -4.61 -9.09
C LEU A 122 0.73 -4.76 -10.09
N HIS A 123 0.25 -3.66 -10.65
CA HIS A 123 -0.87 -3.59 -11.61
C HIS A 123 -2.13 -4.31 -11.12
N LEU A 124 -2.51 -4.09 -9.85
CA LEU A 124 -3.68 -4.71 -9.22
C LEU A 124 -5.01 -4.02 -9.54
N GLY A 125 -4.97 -2.84 -10.17
CA GLY A 125 -6.12 -1.96 -10.38
C GLY A 125 -7.34 -2.60 -11.08
N GLU A 126 -7.13 -3.60 -11.95
CA GLU A 126 -8.25 -4.34 -12.58
C GLU A 126 -8.88 -5.37 -11.62
N HIS A 127 -8.07 -6.12 -10.88
CA HIS A 127 -8.56 -7.26 -10.09
C HIS A 127 -9.12 -6.89 -8.71
N VAL A 128 -8.65 -5.80 -8.10
CA VAL A 128 -9.07 -5.37 -6.75
C VAL A 128 -10.42 -4.63 -6.80
N TYR A 129 -10.62 -3.78 -7.80
CA TYR A 129 -11.88 -3.08 -8.00
C TYR A 129 -13.01 -4.00 -8.46
N ASP A 130 -12.72 -5.00 -9.30
CA ASP A 130 -13.73 -5.98 -9.72
C ASP A 130 -14.25 -6.83 -8.56
N ARG A 131 -13.39 -7.26 -7.63
CA ARG A 131 -13.81 -8.06 -6.48
C ARG A 131 -14.70 -7.27 -5.52
N LYS A 132 -14.39 -5.99 -5.24
CA LYS A 132 -15.26 -5.13 -4.40
C LYS A 132 -16.57 -4.76 -5.10
N ARG A 133 -16.55 -4.49 -6.42
CA ARG A 133 -17.79 -4.24 -7.20
C ARG A 133 -18.69 -5.47 -7.25
N GLN A 134 -18.13 -6.67 -7.38
CA GLN A 134 -18.90 -7.92 -7.40
C GLN A 134 -19.58 -8.24 -6.06
N LEU A 135 -19.00 -7.80 -4.93
CA LEU A 135 -19.60 -7.98 -3.60
C LEU A 135 -20.70 -6.97 -3.28
N LEU A 136 -20.63 -5.76 -3.83
CA LEU A 136 -21.58 -4.68 -3.56
C LEU A 136 -22.76 -4.63 -4.54
N VAL A 137 -22.62 -5.22 -5.73
CA VAL A 137 -23.67 -5.20 -6.76
C VAL A 137 -24.03 -6.65 -7.12
N PRO A 138 -25.15 -7.17 -6.60
CA PRO A 138 -25.71 -8.43 -7.08
C PRO A 138 -25.82 -8.40 -8.61
N LYS A 139 -25.22 -9.37 -9.28
CA LYS A 139 -25.30 -9.56 -10.75
C LYS A 139 -26.75 -9.54 -11.27
N LYS A 140 -27.70 -9.85 -10.40
CA LYS A 140 -29.15 -9.88 -10.66
C LYS A 140 -29.82 -8.50 -10.77
N LEU A 141 -29.16 -7.43 -10.30
CA LEU A 141 -29.70 -6.06 -10.34
C LEU A 141 -29.22 -5.27 -11.56
N ARG A 142 -28.52 -5.92 -12.50
CA ARG A 142 -27.79 -5.23 -13.58
C ARG A 142 -28.35 -5.48 -14.99
N MET A 143 -29.64 -5.81 -15.14
CA MET A 143 -30.22 -6.02 -16.48
C MET A 143 -31.62 -5.43 -16.73
N GLU A 144 -32.47 -5.18 -15.73
CA GLU A 144 -33.88 -4.86 -16.06
C GLU A 144 -34.10 -3.45 -16.64
N SER A 145 -33.25 -2.46 -16.34
CA SER A 145 -33.45 -1.08 -16.84
C SER A 145 -32.58 -0.71 -18.06
N SER A 146 -31.52 -1.48 -18.35
CA SER A 146 -30.62 -1.16 -19.47
C SER A 146 -31.24 -1.48 -20.84
N GLU A 147 -32.21 -2.38 -20.90
CA GLU A 147 -32.90 -2.76 -22.14
C GLU A 147 -33.93 -1.70 -22.58
N GLU A 148 -34.46 -0.89 -21.65
CA GLU A 148 -35.40 0.20 -21.96
C GLU A 148 -34.71 1.48 -22.46
N LEU A 149 -33.51 1.78 -21.96
CA LEU A 149 -32.79 3.02 -22.30
C LEU A 149 -32.05 2.94 -23.65
N PHE A 150 -31.70 1.73 -24.11
CA PHE A 150 -30.93 1.52 -25.34
C PHE A 150 -31.59 0.46 -26.24
N PRO A 151 -32.81 0.71 -26.76
CA PRO A 151 -33.59 -0.28 -27.51
C PRO A 151 -32.91 -0.75 -28.81
N GLU A 152 -32.05 0.09 -29.41
CA GLU A 152 -31.37 -0.21 -30.66
C GLU A 152 -30.21 -1.21 -30.50
N GLU A 153 -29.44 -1.13 -29.41
CA GLU A 153 -28.35 -2.09 -29.15
C GLU A 153 -28.89 -3.49 -28.83
N PHE A 154 -30.03 -3.57 -28.13
CA PHE A 154 -30.72 -4.82 -27.84
C PHE A 154 -31.29 -5.47 -29.11
N LYS A 155 -31.90 -4.69 -30.00
CA LYS A 155 -32.38 -5.20 -31.31
C LYS A 155 -31.24 -5.76 -32.16
N LYS A 156 -30.07 -5.12 -32.14
CA LYS A 156 -28.91 -5.56 -32.91
C LYS A 156 -28.36 -6.89 -32.38
N ARG A 157 -28.19 -7.02 -31.05
CA ARG A 157 -27.78 -8.28 -30.41
C ARG A 157 -28.76 -9.43 -30.65
N THR A 158 -30.06 -9.16 -30.61
CA THR A 158 -31.08 -10.20 -30.83
C THR A 158 -31.12 -10.67 -32.28
N ARG A 159 -30.81 -9.78 -33.26
CA ARG A 159 -30.73 -10.15 -34.68
C ARG A 159 -29.49 -10.99 -34.97
N GLU A 160 -28.32 -10.58 -34.48
CA GLU A 160 -27.07 -11.33 -34.64
C GLU A 160 -27.15 -12.74 -34.06
N LYS A 161 -27.92 -12.93 -32.98
CA LYS A 161 -28.13 -14.24 -32.35
C LYS A 161 -29.11 -15.14 -33.11
N LYS A 162 -29.96 -14.55 -33.95
CA LYS A 162 -30.96 -15.27 -34.75
C LYS A 162 -30.43 -15.72 -36.12
N ASP A 163 -29.33 -15.12 -36.56
CA ASP A 163 -28.63 -15.47 -37.81
C ASP A 163 -27.55 -16.55 -37.60
N GLN A 164 -27.38 -17.04 -36.36
CA GLN A 164 -26.42 -18.09 -35.98
C GLN A 164 -27.07 -19.46 -35.66
N ASP A 165 -28.41 -19.54 -35.73
CA ASP A 165 -29.21 -20.77 -35.62
C ASP A 165 -29.91 -21.07 -36.95
#